data_AF-A0A0B7NBE8-F1
#
_entry.id   AF-A0A0B7NBE8-F1
#
_cell.length_a   1.000
_cell.length_b   1.000
_cell.length_c   1.000
_cell.angle_alpha   90.00
_cell.angle_beta   90.00
_cell.angle_gamma   90.00
#
_symmetry.space_group_name_H-M   'P 1'
#
loop_
_entity.id
_entity.type
_entity.pdbx_description
1 polymer ?
#
loop_
_entity_poly.entity_id
_entity_poly.type
_entity_poly.pdbx_seq_one_letter_code
_entity_poly.pdbx_strand_id
1 'polypeptide(L)'
;MTRAIADDNDEIIQPRILIANTDKEDDSTLYKPDSDNDNDDDDTDEGEDEDEEEDEEEHTTIEEDSLSEEQDTATATPTTEPSQLTSAVSFQQQTTIPNIITTTSNSKPSPSHHSVNQTTTAPSNTTIQYTNTSDPLVQYDLECKADDVYCAKVSKAVGSAIDEFTRVINVKNSLLIRIVYYSFCEKTCANDTYGWGSPTSQFTLPFEDGADLNYVYPQALAKQLAPYSSTSVWSKYDIEIEINHDMYLNSSELEQAIHDGWNGSRIPPNGKYWFFNDTNAQGTAQDIKPHQVDFRYVVLHELLHGLGFLSSWAAYFWTDASPFRTLVDGVIDPLELQLVTPGLYWFINQDTGPAYVTGFQPNMIFDKYLVNVDTELNVTSRLSLSDLAFQMQDFCVQNSDAFIVNFIRLFNEANQSTLAHKLWISMSQPETISFQFDAPTVSNSSYNLIPYLNQTYRSMTLLTGGDMSNSLYEHTDPTMNRPGLMISHLDDQYDNTPDFLMTEAYHKGKTLEQLVEAYYSDIPVLHYNNTVSSSNKTMIEMTYKSPIGPGILRILDSIGYSTVLTRTNYTTDGNVKTPKSRSICDDSNTSHGLKTSPTPTSQGIKAVDQDSMAEYFH
;
A
#
# COMPACT_ATOMS: atom_id res chain seq x y z
N MET A 1 36.65 -11.18 68.11
CA MET A 1 37.98 -11.55 67.57
C MET A 1 37.77 -11.90 66.11
N THR A 2 38.47 -11.15 65.24
CA THR A 2 38.61 -11.32 63.78
C THR A 2 37.41 -10.96 62.88
N ARG A 3 37.74 -10.28 61.77
CA ARG A 3 36.97 -9.34 60.93
C ARG A 3 37.27 -9.67 59.46
N ALA A 4 36.30 -9.49 58.54
CA ALA A 4 36.45 -9.26 57.08
C ALA A 4 35.00 -9.10 56.52
N ILE A 5 34.51 -8.08 55.80
CA ILE A 5 34.96 -7.22 54.66
C ILE A 5 35.17 -7.99 53.35
N ALA A 6 34.25 -7.76 52.39
CA ALA A 6 34.39 -7.79 50.93
C ALA A 6 33.14 -7.05 50.38
N ASP A 7 33.17 -5.80 49.92
CA ASP A 7 33.72 -5.16 48.70
C ASP A 7 33.05 -5.56 47.38
N ASP A 8 32.36 -4.55 46.82
CA ASP A 8 31.81 -4.40 45.48
C ASP A 8 32.92 -4.28 44.42
N ASN A 9 32.67 -4.80 43.21
CA ASN A 9 33.00 -4.18 41.91
C ASN A 9 32.58 -5.10 40.76
N ASP A 10 31.46 -4.77 40.09
CA ASP A 10 31.11 -5.29 38.77
C ASP A 10 31.64 -4.32 37.70
N GLU A 11 32.53 -4.83 36.86
CA GLU A 11 33.14 -4.14 35.72
C GLU A 11 32.36 -4.49 34.44
N ILE A 12 31.74 -3.48 33.82
CA ILE A 12 30.99 -3.60 32.57
C ILE A 12 31.96 -3.66 31.39
N ILE A 13 32.03 -4.80 30.71
CA ILE A 13 32.75 -4.98 29.45
C ILE A 13 31.80 -4.66 28.29
N GLN A 14 32.12 -3.63 27.50
CA GLN A 14 31.50 -3.38 26.20
C GLN A 14 32.31 -4.04 25.08
N PRO A 15 31.68 -4.75 24.11
CA PRO A 15 32.35 -5.17 22.89
C PRO A 15 32.28 -4.06 21.83
N ARG A 16 33.46 -3.62 21.40
CA ARG A 16 33.69 -2.67 20.30
C ARG A 16 33.69 -3.46 18.98
N ILE A 17 32.68 -3.24 18.14
CA ILE A 17 32.62 -3.80 16.78
C ILE A 17 33.53 -2.97 15.88
N LEU A 18 34.52 -3.63 15.27
CA LEU A 18 35.42 -3.07 14.25
C LEU A 18 34.79 -3.27 12.88
N ILE A 19 34.56 -2.17 12.16
CA ILE A 19 34.18 -2.15 10.75
C ILE A 19 35.44 -2.46 9.94
N ALA A 20 35.37 -3.49 9.11
CA ALA A 20 36.44 -3.88 8.20
C ALA A 20 36.38 -3.01 6.93
N ASN A 21 37.38 -2.14 6.75
CA ASN A 21 37.70 -1.56 5.45
C ASN A 21 38.53 -2.57 4.65
N THR A 22 38.04 -2.95 3.48
CA THR A 22 38.80 -3.63 2.45
C THR A 22 39.40 -2.59 1.51
N ASP A 23 40.69 -2.30 1.68
CA ASP A 23 41.52 -1.68 0.63
C ASP A 23 42.51 -2.70 0.09
N LYS A 24 42.58 -2.74 -1.24
CA LYS A 24 43.45 -3.60 -2.05
C LYS A 24 44.92 -3.26 -1.81
N GLU A 25 45.71 -4.31 -1.63
CA GLU A 25 47.17 -4.29 -1.72
C GLU A 25 47.61 -4.03 -3.16
N ASP A 26 48.50 -3.05 -3.35
CA ASP A 26 49.70 -3.20 -4.19
C ASP A 26 50.65 -2.04 -3.87
N ASP A 27 51.74 -2.30 -3.15
CA ASP A 27 52.98 -1.56 -3.37
C ASP A 27 54.20 -2.38 -2.94
N SER A 28 54.99 -2.75 -3.95
CA SER A 28 56.33 -3.29 -3.80
C SER A 28 57.33 -2.19 -4.14
N THR A 29 58.03 -1.62 -3.15
CA THR A 29 59.31 -0.96 -3.42
C THR A 29 60.31 -1.12 -2.26
N LEU A 30 61.45 -1.70 -2.62
CA LEU A 30 62.67 -1.78 -1.84
C LEU A 30 63.77 -1.05 -2.65
N TYR A 31 64.69 -0.40 -1.93
CA TYR A 31 65.99 0.15 -2.38
C TYR A 31 66.09 1.61 -2.88
N LYS A 32 66.47 2.47 -1.91
CA LYS A 32 67.61 3.42 -1.82
C LYS A 32 68.43 3.89 -3.05
N PRO A 33 69.09 5.07 -2.90
CA PRO A 33 69.34 6.08 -3.95
C PRO A 33 70.77 6.05 -4.50
N ASP A 34 71.00 6.76 -5.61
CA ASP A 34 71.98 7.85 -5.72
C ASP A 34 72.11 8.39 -7.16
N SER A 35 72.48 9.67 -7.21
CA SER A 35 73.34 10.36 -8.19
C SER A 35 72.87 10.60 -9.63
N ASP A 36 72.84 11.91 -9.92
CA ASP A 36 73.54 12.57 -11.02
C ASP A 36 72.95 12.60 -12.44
N ASN A 37 72.93 13.85 -12.89
CA ASN A 37 73.32 14.34 -14.21
C ASN A 37 72.28 14.44 -15.33
N ASP A 38 72.16 15.72 -15.71
CA ASP A 38 72.39 16.23 -17.06
C ASP A 38 71.29 16.04 -18.10
N ASN A 39 70.93 17.21 -18.65
CA ASN A 39 70.81 17.46 -20.08
C ASN A 39 69.57 16.85 -20.75
N ASP A 40 68.98 17.44 -21.76
CA ASP A 40 69.18 18.67 -22.52
C ASP A 40 67.88 18.79 -23.36
N ASP A 41 67.61 20.01 -23.83
CA ASP A 41 67.12 20.33 -25.18
C ASP A 41 65.78 19.73 -25.66
N ASP A 42 64.81 20.60 -25.94
CA ASP A 42 64.44 21.02 -27.31
C ASP A 42 63.20 20.21 -27.75
N ASP A 43 62.21 20.70 -28.48
CA ASP A 43 61.95 21.98 -29.13
C ASP A 43 60.47 21.92 -29.61
N THR A 44 59.88 23.09 -29.86
CA THR A 44 58.91 23.48 -30.94
C THR A 44 57.97 22.43 -31.56
N ASP A 45 56.73 22.71 -31.97
CA ASP A 45 56.12 23.88 -32.65
C ASP A 45 54.60 23.56 -32.77
N GLU A 46 53.68 24.52 -32.64
CA GLU A 46 52.90 25.15 -33.74
C GLU A 46 52.13 24.15 -34.66
N GLY A 47 50.83 24.27 -34.95
CA GLY A 47 49.82 25.30 -34.71
C GLY A 47 48.52 24.95 -35.50
N GLU A 48 47.57 25.89 -35.47
CA GLU A 48 46.43 26.15 -36.39
C GLU A 48 45.30 25.08 -36.42
N ASP A 49 44.07 25.36 -35.97
CA ASP A 49 42.99 26.29 -36.41
C ASP A 49 41.95 25.54 -37.27
N GLU A 50 40.66 25.64 -36.89
CA GLU A 50 39.52 25.94 -37.78
C GLU A 50 38.20 25.91 -36.98
N ASP A 51 37.52 27.07 -36.98
CA ASP A 51 36.18 27.38 -36.49
C ASP A 51 35.11 26.94 -37.50
N GLU A 52 33.91 26.54 -37.05
CA GLU A 52 32.64 26.78 -37.79
C GLU A 52 31.46 27.00 -36.82
N GLU A 53 30.88 28.21 -36.89
CA GLU A 53 29.54 28.62 -36.43
C GLU A 53 28.56 28.55 -37.62
N GLU A 54 27.29 28.22 -37.39
CA GLU A 54 26.18 28.58 -38.30
C GLU A 54 24.94 29.05 -37.52
N ASP A 55 24.56 30.31 -37.77
CA ASP A 55 23.27 30.95 -37.51
C ASP A 55 22.34 30.78 -38.73
N GLU A 56 21.03 30.75 -38.54
CA GLU A 56 20.07 31.14 -39.60
C GLU A 56 19.00 32.12 -39.08
N GLU A 57 18.87 33.21 -39.85
CA GLU A 57 18.09 34.43 -39.61
C GLU A 57 16.62 34.36 -40.08
N GLU A 58 15.87 35.28 -39.47
CA GLU A 58 14.49 35.71 -39.69
C GLU A 58 14.32 36.54 -40.99
N HIS A 59 13.14 36.48 -41.62
CA HIS A 59 12.76 37.41 -42.70
C HIS A 59 11.35 37.98 -42.46
N THR A 60 11.26 39.32 -42.44
CA THR A 60 10.03 40.13 -42.36
C THR A 60 9.67 40.72 -43.73
N THR A 61 8.36 40.89 -44.00
CA THR A 61 7.83 41.88 -44.94
C THR A 61 6.52 42.49 -44.41
N ILE A 62 6.42 43.81 -44.59
CA ILE A 62 5.36 44.74 -44.18
C ILE A 62 4.35 44.92 -45.32
N GLU A 63 3.05 45.05 -45.02
CA GLU A 63 2.13 45.96 -45.71
C GLU A 63 1.04 46.48 -44.74
N GLU A 64 0.80 47.79 -44.81
CA GLU A 64 -0.23 48.55 -44.07
C GLU A 64 -1.61 48.38 -44.74
N ASP A 65 -2.71 48.34 -43.98
CA ASP A 65 -3.84 49.25 -44.25
C ASP A 65 -4.85 49.40 -43.09
N SER A 66 -5.01 50.68 -42.75
CA SER A 66 -6.04 51.51 -42.13
C SER A 66 -7.50 51.03 -41.82
N LEU A 67 -8.07 51.73 -40.79
CA LEU A 67 -9.51 52.06 -40.50
C LEU A 67 -10.41 50.94 -39.92
N SER A 68 -11.32 51.15 -38.96
CA SER A 68 -11.81 52.30 -38.17
C SER A 68 -12.73 51.77 -37.05
N GLU A 69 -12.90 52.57 -36.00
CA GLU A 69 -13.90 52.46 -34.94
C GLU A 69 -15.34 52.23 -35.46
N GLU A 70 -16.14 51.41 -34.76
CA GLU A 70 -17.48 51.87 -34.36
C GLU A 70 -18.00 51.11 -33.13
N GLN A 71 -18.67 51.91 -32.32
CA GLN A 71 -19.19 51.72 -30.98
C GLN A 71 -20.72 51.63 -31.11
N ASP A 72 -21.38 50.64 -30.51
CA ASP A 72 -22.65 50.80 -29.77
C ASP A 72 -23.23 49.44 -29.33
N THR A 73 -23.40 49.14 -28.04
CA THR A 73 -24.45 49.56 -27.08
C THR A 73 -25.81 48.86 -27.23
N ALA A 74 -26.23 48.19 -26.15
CA ALA A 74 -27.59 48.04 -25.61
C ALA A 74 -28.58 46.95 -26.11
N THR A 75 -28.79 45.96 -25.21
CA THR A 75 -30.05 45.67 -24.48
C THR A 75 -31.20 44.87 -25.14
N ALA A 76 -31.67 43.87 -24.36
CA ALA A 76 -33.07 43.39 -24.19
C ALA A 76 -33.43 41.96 -24.67
N THR A 77 -33.60 41.08 -23.68
CA THR A 77 -34.61 39.98 -23.58
C THR A 77 -36.06 40.53 -23.76
N PRO A 78 -37.17 39.73 -23.91
CA PRO A 78 -37.37 38.28 -23.68
C PRO A 78 -38.32 37.51 -24.65
N THR A 79 -38.46 36.19 -24.40
CA THR A 79 -39.60 35.27 -24.72
C THR A 79 -39.89 34.98 -26.21
N THR A 80 -40.05 33.74 -26.70
CA THR A 80 -41.04 32.72 -26.30
C THR A 80 -40.72 31.39 -27.01
N GLU A 81 -40.85 30.27 -26.30
CA GLU A 81 -40.99 28.89 -26.83
C GLU A 81 -42.37 28.71 -27.52
N PRO A 82 -42.66 27.66 -28.33
CA PRO A 82 -42.55 26.25 -27.90
C PRO A 82 -42.30 25.14 -28.97
N SER A 83 -41.93 23.94 -28.46
CA SER A 83 -42.27 22.58 -29.00
C SER A 83 -41.57 22.09 -30.29
N GLN A 84 -41.08 20.85 -30.48
CA GLN A 84 -41.26 19.56 -29.79
C GLN A 84 -40.27 18.48 -30.34
N LEU A 85 -39.87 17.55 -29.45
CA LEU A 85 -39.62 16.09 -29.57
C LEU A 85 -38.58 15.49 -30.57
N THR A 86 -37.57 14.77 -30.04
CA THR A 86 -37.51 13.29 -29.77
C THR A 86 -36.07 12.94 -29.30
N SER A 87 -35.80 12.70 -28.01
CA SER A 87 -35.96 11.48 -27.17
C SER A 87 -34.64 10.70 -26.97
N ALA A 88 -34.05 10.91 -25.79
CA ALA A 88 -32.95 10.15 -25.20
C ALA A 88 -33.48 8.90 -24.46
N VAL A 89 -32.72 7.82 -24.51
CA VAL A 89 -33.03 6.53 -23.87
C VAL A 89 -32.45 6.51 -22.46
N SER A 90 -33.32 6.36 -21.46
CA SER A 90 -32.99 6.13 -20.05
C SER A 90 -33.00 4.63 -19.77
N PHE A 91 -31.91 4.11 -19.19
CA PHE A 91 -31.85 2.76 -18.62
C PHE A 91 -32.28 2.82 -17.14
N GLN A 92 -33.44 2.25 -16.85
CA GLN A 92 -33.88 1.93 -15.49
C GLN A 92 -33.41 0.52 -15.12
N GLN A 93 -32.60 0.40 -14.06
CA GLN A 93 -32.32 -0.88 -13.40
C GLN A 93 -33.51 -1.26 -12.53
N GLN A 94 -34.25 -2.28 -12.96
CA GLN A 94 -35.35 -2.86 -12.20
C GLN A 94 -34.87 -4.15 -11.54
N THR A 95 -34.88 -4.16 -10.21
CA THR A 95 -34.57 -5.30 -9.36
C THR A 95 -35.72 -6.32 -9.40
N THR A 96 -35.47 -7.49 -9.99
CA THR A 96 -36.35 -8.66 -9.87
C THR A 96 -35.69 -9.74 -9.02
N ILE A 97 -36.30 -9.99 -7.87
CA ILE A 97 -36.02 -11.07 -6.92
C ILE A 97 -36.53 -12.41 -7.52
N PRO A 98 -35.72 -13.47 -7.61
CA PRO A 98 -36.25 -14.81 -7.85
C PRO A 98 -36.51 -15.55 -6.52
N ASN A 99 -37.75 -16.02 -6.36
CA ASN A 99 -38.17 -16.93 -5.29
C ASN A 99 -37.43 -18.27 -5.36
N ILE A 100 -36.84 -18.68 -4.23
CA ILE A 100 -36.24 -20.01 -4.03
C ILE A 100 -37.35 -21.00 -3.66
N ILE A 101 -37.53 -22.04 -4.47
CA ILE A 101 -38.30 -23.24 -4.12
C ILE A 101 -37.33 -24.26 -3.52
N THR A 102 -37.58 -24.60 -2.26
CA THR A 102 -36.89 -25.62 -1.47
C THR A 102 -37.29 -27.01 -1.93
N THR A 103 -36.34 -27.83 -2.39
CA THR A 103 -36.51 -29.29 -2.44
C THR A 103 -35.29 -29.97 -1.83
N THR A 104 -35.57 -30.71 -0.75
CA THR A 104 -34.65 -31.56 0.00
C THR A 104 -34.43 -32.89 -0.72
N SER A 105 -33.17 -33.32 -0.89
CA SER A 105 -32.85 -34.74 -1.02
C SER A 105 -31.41 -35.04 -0.57
N ASN A 106 -31.32 -35.93 0.41
CA ASN A 106 -30.11 -36.56 0.94
C ASN A 106 -29.43 -37.48 -0.09
N SER A 107 -28.11 -37.37 -0.27
CA SER A 107 -27.25 -38.53 -0.58
C SER A 107 -25.77 -38.27 -0.31
N LYS A 108 -25.13 -39.27 0.31
CA LYS A 108 -23.72 -39.40 0.75
C LYS A 108 -22.70 -39.34 -0.42
N PRO A 109 -21.42 -39.00 -0.18
CA PRO A 109 -20.47 -38.72 -1.26
C PRO A 109 -19.65 -39.95 -1.71
N SER A 110 -19.31 -40.00 -2.99
CA SER A 110 -18.20 -40.77 -3.55
C SER A 110 -17.52 -39.97 -4.66
N PRO A 111 -16.20 -40.16 -4.88
CA PRO A 111 -15.37 -39.22 -5.62
C PRO A 111 -15.42 -39.50 -7.12
N SER A 112 -15.65 -38.47 -7.94
CA SER A 112 -15.60 -38.61 -9.40
C SER A 112 -14.73 -37.52 -10.05
N HIS A 113 -13.72 -38.00 -10.77
CA HIS A 113 -12.90 -37.32 -11.74
C HIS A 113 -13.70 -36.38 -12.67
N HIS A 114 -13.20 -35.16 -12.86
CA HIS A 114 -13.74 -34.23 -13.86
C HIS A 114 -13.08 -34.44 -15.23
N SER A 115 -13.91 -34.81 -16.22
CA SER A 115 -13.60 -34.82 -17.64
C SER A 115 -13.90 -33.47 -18.28
N VAL A 116 -12.94 -32.92 -19.02
CA VAL A 116 -13.09 -31.72 -19.86
C VAL A 116 -13.68 -32.12 -21.21
N ASN A 117 -14.83 -31.56 -21.59
CA ASN A 117 -15.35 -31.64 -22.95
C ASN A 117 -14.92 -30.39 -23.72
N GLN A 118 -14.06 -30.58 -24.72
CA GLN A 118 -13.66 -29.55 -25.68
C GLN A 118 -14.76 -29.31 -26.72
N THR A 119 -15.03 -28.04 -27.01
CA THR A 119 -15.55 -27.62 -28.31
C THR A 119 -14.94 -26.28 -28.68
N THR A 120 -14.29 -26.23 -29.84
CA THR A 120 -13.52 -25.13 -30.40
C THR A 120 -14.42 -24.10 -31.10
N THR A 121 -14.29 -22.81 -30.74
CA THR A 121 -14.50 -21.63 -31.62
C THR A 121 -14.16 -20.30 -30.91
N ALA A 122 -13.27 -19.48 -31.52
CA ALA A 122 -13.01 -18.02 -31.37
C ALA A 122 -12.65 -17.41 -29.99
N PRO A 123 -11.78 -16.37 -29.92
CA PRO A 123 -11.41 -15.72 -28.67
C PRO A 123 -12.54 -14.79 -28.22
N SER A 124 -13.45 -15.30 -27.41
CA SER A 124 -14.34 -14.44 -26.63
C SER A 124 -13.53 -13.79 -25.50
N ASN A 125 -13.77 -12.50 -25.25
CA ASN A 125 -13.46 -11.79 -24.00
C ASN A 125 -14.17 -12.50 -22.83
N THR A 126 -13.72 -13.71 -22.51
CA THR A 126 -14.33 -14.56 -21.50
C THR A 126 -13.58 -14.27 -20.23
N THR A 127 -14.14 -13.40 -19.40
CA THR A 127 -13.68 -13.24 -18.04
C THR A 127 -13.82 -14.58 -17.32
N ILE A 128 -12.70 -15.16 -16.89
CA ILE A 128 -12.71 -16.43 -16.17
C ILE A 128 -12.65 -16.14 -14.68
N GLN A 129 -13.58 -16.73 -13.94
CA GLN A 129 -13.69 -16.60 -12.50
C GLN A 129 -13.12 -17.85 -11.83
N TYR A 130 -12.11 -17.68 -10.97
CA TYR A 130 -11.57 -18.76 -10.13
C TYR A 130 -11.91 -18.46 -8.67
N THR A 131 -12.32 -19.49 -7.93
CA THR A 131 -12.51 -19.43 -6.48
C THR A 131 -11.72 -20.57 -5.84
N ASN A 132 -10.90 -20.26 -4.85
CA ASN A 132 -10.13 -21.27 -4.12
C ASN A 132 -10.22 -21.05 -2.60
N THR A 133 -10.14 -22.16 -1.87
CA THR A 133 -10.28 -22.25 -0.41
C THR A 133 -9.13 -23.08 0.19
N SER A 134 -7.90 -22.91 -0.30
CA SER A 134 -6.74 -23.65 0.23
C SER A 134 -6.60 -23.45 1.75
N ASP A 135 -7.04 -22.29 2.24
CA ASP A 135 -7.32 -22.02 3.63
C ASP A 135 -8.84 -21.83 3.86
N PRO A 136 -9.44 -22.40 4.93
CA PRO A 136 -10.86 -22.24 5.21
C PRO A 136 -11.24 -20.81 5.63
N LEU A 137 -10.29 -20.04 6.15
CA LEU A 137 -10.47 -18.68 6.60
C LEU A 137 -10.06 -17.66 5.54
N VAL A 138 -9.10 -17.94 4.66
CA VAL A 138 -8.68 -16.99 3.62
C VAL A 138 -9.03 -17.52 2.24
N GLN A 139 -9.97 -16.83 1.58
CA GLN A 139 -10.50 -17.19 0.27
C GLN A 139 -10.24 -16.05 -0.71
N TYR A 140 -10.23 -16.38 -2.00
CA TYR A 140 -10.15 -15.38 -3.07
C TYR A 140 -11.10 -15.66 -4.23
N ASP A 141 -11.58 -14.57 -4.83
CA ASP A 141 -12.25 -14.54 -6.13
C ASP A 141 -11.29 -13.88 -7.15
N LEU A 142 -10.84 -14.63 -8.16
CA LEU A 142 -9.99 -14.13 -9.24
C LEU A 142 -10.80 -13.91 -10.50
N GLU A 143 -10.82 -12.66 -10.96
CA GLU A 143 -11.29 -12.22 -12.26
C GLU A 143 -10.09 -12.10 -13.22
N CYS A 144 -9.91 -13.05 -14.14
CA CYS A 144 -8.77 -13.04 -15.07
C CYS A 144 -9.23 -12.77 -16.51
N LYS A 145 -8.68 -11.72 -17.12
CA LYS A 145 -8.92 -11.30 -18.51
C LYS A 145 -7.75 -11.72 -19.43
N ALA A 146 -7.44 -13.00 -19.43
CA ALA A 146 -6.42 -13.64 -20.26
C ALA A 146 -6.96 -15.00 -20.75
N ASP A 147 -6.15 -15.77 -21.50
CA ASP A 147 -6.58 -17.11 -21.91
C ASP A 147 -6.60 -18.12 -20.73
N ASP A 148 -7.48 -19.14 -20.82
CA ASP A 148 -7.72 -20.13 -19.76
C ASP A 148 -6.45 -20.79 -19.21
N VAL A 149 -5.47 -21.06 -20.07
CA VAL A 149 -4.24 -21.73 -19.66
C VAL A 149 -3.36 -20.78 -18.86
N TYR A 150 -3.25 -19.54 -19.29
CA TYR A 150 -2.53 -18.52 -18.56
C TYR A 150 -3.22 -18.17 -17.23
N CYS A 151 -4.54 -18.00 -17.24
CA CYS A 151 -5.32 -17.71 -16.03
C CYS A 151 -5.23 -18.83 -14.98
N ALA A 152 -5.09 -20.08 -15.40
CA ALA A 152 -4.81 -21.18 -14.46
C ALA A 152 -3.46 -21.03 -13.75
N LYS A 153 -2.42 -20.51 -14.44
CA LYS A 153 -1.11 -20.21 -13.83
C LYS A 153 -1.22 -19.06 -12.83
N VAL A 154 -1.93 -17.99 -13.20
CA VAL A 154 -2.23 -16.85 -12.32
C VAL A 154 -2.93 -17.33 -11.05
N SER A 155 -4.03 -18.08 -11.18
CA SER A 155 -4.80 -18.63 -10.04
C SER A 155 -3.93 -19.50 -9.13
N LYS A 156 -3.08 -20.37 -9.70
CA LYS A 156 -2.18 -21.21 -8.90
C LYS A 156 -1.18 -20.37 -8.10
N ALA A 157 -0.53 -19.39 -8.73
CA ALA A 157 0.43 -18.53 -8.06
C ALA A 157 -0.22 -17.65 -6.98
N VAL A 158 -1.43 -17.13 -7.24
CA VAL A 158 -2.25 -16.45 -6.24
C VAL A 158 -2.52 -17.35 -5.03
N GLY A 159 -2.96 -18.59 -5.26
CA GLY A 159 -3.19 -19.55 -4.18
C GLY A 159 -1.93 -19.80 -3.35
N SER A 160 -0.79 -20.00 -4.01
CA SER A 160 0.50 -20.19 -3.32
C SER A 160 0.95 -18.96 -2.53
N ALA A 161 0.70 -17.73 -3.01
CA ALA A 161 0.97 -16.51 -2.26
C ALA A 161 0.10 -16.41 -1.00
N ILE A 162 -1.19 -16.77 -1.10
CA ILE A 162 -2.09 -16.82 0.06
C ILE A 162 -1.65 -17.87 1.08
N ASP A 163 -1.17 -19.03 0.62
CA ASP A 163 -0.62 -20.08 1.50
C ASP A 163 0.63 -19.57 2.27
N GLU A 164 1.47 -18.74 1.64
CA GLU A 164 2.60 -18.09 2.32
C GLU A 164 2.14 -17.09 3.40
N PHE A 165 1.10 -16.32 3.11
CA PHE A 165 0.50 -15.40 4.06
C PHE A 165 -0.12 -16.11 5.28
N THR A 166 -0.96 -17.13 5.06
CA THR A 166 -1.64 -17.85 6.16
C THR A 166 -0.71 -18.68 7.02
N ARG A 167 0.50 -18.99 6.52
CA ARG A 167 1.55 -19.65 7.28
C ARG A 167 2.12 -18.78 8.40
N VAL A 168 2.09 -17.47 8.27
CA VAL A 168 2.76 -16.53 9.20
C VAL A 168 1.82 -15.55 9.90
N ILE A 169 0.61 -15.34 9.38
CA ILE A 169 -0.44 -14.52 9.98
C ILE A 169 -1.57 -15.40 10.50
N ASN A 170 -1.92 -15.25 11.78
CA ASN A 170 -3.01 -15.99 12.40
C ASN A 170 -4.33 -15.28 12.08
N VAL A 171 -5.13 -15.79 11.13
CA VAL A 171 -6.45 -15.22 10.82
C VAL A 171 -7.50 -15.79 11.79
N LYS A 172 -8.33 -14.91 12.37
CA LYS A 172 -9.43 -15.29 13.28
C LYS A 172 -10.77 -15.32 12.56
N ASN A 173 -11.05 -14.26 11.81
CA ASN A 173 -12.28 -14.09 11.04
C ASN A 173 -11.95 -14.17 9.56
N SER A 174 -12.79 -14.91 8.81
CA SER A 174 -12.52 -15.21 7.41
C SER A 174 -12.35 -13.95 6.56
N LEU A 175 -11.37 -13.97 5.66
CA LEU A 175 -11.04 -12.95 4.69
C LEU A 175 -11.44 -13.41 3.28
N LEU A 176 -12.05 -12.52 2.51
CA LEU A 176 -12.35 -12.72 1.09
C LEU A 176 -11.63 -11.64 0.26
N ILE A 177 -10.72 -12.09 -0.60
CA ILE A 177 -9.85 -11.23 -1.40
C ILE A 177 -10.37 -11.21 -2.84
N ARG A 178 -10.55 -10.02 -3.43
CA ARG A 178 -10.79 -9.87 -4.86
C ARG A 178 -9.48 -9.68 -5.59
N ILE A 179 -9.28 -10.42 -6.67
CA ILE A 179 -8.10 -10.27 -7.51
C ILE A 179 -8.55 -10.08 -8.95
N VAL A 180 -8.03 -9.06 -9.63
CA VAL A 180 -8.34 -8.78 -11.03
C VAL A 180 -7.04 -8.75 -11.83
N TYR A 181 -6.94 -9.59 -12.84
CA TYR A 181 -5.78 -9.64 -13.75
C TYR A 181 -6.21 -9.16 -15.13
N TYR A 182 -5.69 -8.02 -15.59
CA TYR A 182 -6.09 -7.39 -16.86
C TYR A 182 -5.06 -6.38 -17.37
N SER A 183 -5.21 -5.95 -18.61
CA SER A 183 -4.40 -4.87 -19.20
C SER A 183 -4.79 -3.52 -18.60
N PHE A 184 -3.87 -2.82 -17.96
CA PHE A 184 -4.12 -1.48 -17.43
C PHE A 184 -4.34 -0.45 -18.55
N CYS A 185 -3.90 -0.75 -19.78
CA CYS A 185 -4.24 0.00 -20.98
C CYS A 185 -5.72 -0.05 -21.37
N GLU A 186 -6.54 -0.92 -20.77
CA GLU A 186 -7.99 -0.85 -20.91
C GLU A 186 -8.60 0.40 -20.25
N LYS A 187 -7.90 1.02 -19.29
CA LYS A 187 -8.39 2.17 -18.52
C LYS A 187 -7.49 3.40 -18.64
N THR A 188 -6.25 3.32 -18.18
CA THR A 188 -5.39 4.50 -17.91
C THR A 188 -3.95 4.35 -18.43
N CYS A 189 -3.59 3.18 -18.96
CA CYS A 189 -2.26 2.87 -19.52
C CYS A 189 -1.10 3.14 -18.55
N ALA A 190 -0.95 2.33 -17.51
CA ALA A 190 0.20 2.35 -16.60
C ALA A 190 1.17 1.21 -16.91
N ASN A 191 2.06 1.40 -17.90
CA ASN A 191 2.87 0.31 -18.48
C ASN A 191 3.97 -0.26 -17.57
N ASP A 192 4.44 0.54 -16.60
CA ASP A 192 5.55 0.17 -15.72
C ASP A 192 5.11 -0.32 -14.33
N THR A 193 3.81 -0.24 -14.03
CA THR A 193 3.22 -0.69 -12.78
C THR A 193 2.92 -2.19 -12.82
N TYR A 194 3.37 -2.93 -11.80
CA TYR A 194 3.13 -4.37 -11.69
C TYR A 194 1.70 -4.69 -11.25
N GLY A 195 1.17 -3.90 -10.31
CA GLY A 195 -0.15 -4.05 -9.74
C GLY A 195 -0.41 -2.99 -8.69
N TRP A 196 -1.55 -3.10 -8.03
CA TRP A 196 -1.84 -2.38 -6.80
C TRP A 196 -2.75 -3.21 -5.89
N GLY A 197 -2.48 -3.15 -4.60
CA GLY A 197 -3.30 -3.75 -3.55
C GLY A 197 -3.88 -2.72 -2.60
N SER A 198 -5.15 -2.89 -2.19
CA SER A 198 -5.76 -1.97 -1.24
C SER A 198 -6.89 -2.61 -0.43
N PRO A 199 -7.18 -2.08 0.78
CA PRO A 199 -8.40 -2.42 1.49
C PRO A 199 -9.60 -1.84 0.73
N THR A 200 -10.61 -2.69 0.51
CA THR A 200 -11.87 -2.34 -0.15
C THR A 200 -12.73 -1.37 0.67
N SER A 201 -12.54 -1.38 1.98
CA SER A 201 -13.24 -0.56 2.97
C SER A 201 -12.36 -0.33 4.17
N GLN A 202 -12.64 0.74 4.91
CA GLN A 202 -11.89 1.11 6.10
C GLN A 202 -12.84 1.59 7.19
N PHE A 203 -12.47 1.36 8.46
CA PHE A 203 -13.37 1.56 9.60
C PHE A 203 -12.65 2.21 10.77
N THR A 204 -13.28 3.22 11.36
CA THR A 204 -13.04 3.56 12.76
C THR A 204 -13.85 2.60 13.62
N LEU A 205 -13.17 1.83 14.47
CA LEU A 205 -13.81 0.83 15.31
C LEU A 205 -14.32 1.49 16.60
N PRO A 206 -15.64 1.53 16.90
CA PRO A 206 -16.18 2.29 18.03
C PRO A 206 -16.08 1.57 19.38
N PHE A 207 -15.16 0.61 19.53
CA PHE A 207 -15.08 -0.21 20.74
C PHE A 207 -14.09 0.39 21.72
N GLU A 208 -14.53 0.58 22.97
CA GLU A 208 -13.62 0.99 24.04
C GLU A 208 -12.56 -0.09 24.32
N ASP A 209 -12.82 -1.36 24.05
CA ASP A 209 -11.84 -2.41 24.27
C ASP A 209 -11.06 -2.72 22.97
N GLY A 210 -9.73 -2.64 23.04
CA GLY A 210 -8.83 -3.11 21.98
C GLY A 210 -8.36 -2.07 20.97
N ALA A 211 -9.28 -1.50 20.18
CA ALA A 211 -8.94 -0.61 19.08
C ALA A 211 -8.76 0.85 19.51
N ASP A 212 -7.90 1.58 18.78
CA ASP A 212 -7.69 3.00 18.99
C ASP A 212 -8.69 3.80 18.13
N LEU A 213 -9.60 4.52 18.80
CA LEU A 213 -10.70 5.22 18.16
C LEU A 213 -10.24 6.38 17.24
N ASN A 214 -8.98 6.79 17.33
CA ASN A 214 -8.46 7.91 16.56
C ASN A 214 -7.96 7.52 15.17
N TYR A 215 -7.93 6.22 14.87
CA TYR A 215 -7.37 5.70 13.65
C TYR A 215 -8.39 4.90 12.86
N VAL A 216 -8.11 4.83 11.56
CA VAL A 216 -8.86 4.05 10.59
C VAL A 216 -8.13 2.72 10.36
N TYR A 217 -8.90 1.64 10.40
CA TYR A 217 -8.42 0.28 10.21
C TYR A 217 -8.89 -0.25 8.86
N PRO A 218 -8.02 -0.90 8.06
CA PRO A 218 -8.47 -1.60 6.86
C PRO A 218 -9.45 -2.72 7.23
N GLN A 219 -10.44 -3.00 6.39
CA GLN A 219 -11.50 -3.99 6.68
C GLN A 219 -10.93 -5.35 7.12
N ALA A 220 -9.86 -5.80 6.46
CA ALA A 220 -9.18 -7.06 6.79
C ALA A 220 -8.77 -7.13 8.27
N LEU A 221 -8.14 -6.07 8.79
CA LEU A 221 -7.74 -5.96 10.20
C LEU A 221 -8.94 -5.68 11.11
N ALA A 222 -9.82 -4.77 10.69
CA ALA A 222 -11.01 -4.37 11.44
C ALA A 222 -11.87 -5.58 11.82
N LYS A 223 -12.03 -6.53 10.89
CA LYS A 223 -12.72 -7.80 11.15
C LYS A 223 -12.02 -8.67 12.17
N GLN A 224 -10.69 -8.65 12.26
CA GLN A 224 -9.99 -9.46 13.26
C GLN A 224 -10.16 -8.89 14.68
N LEU A 225 -10.12 -7.57 14.79
CA LEU A 225 -10.26 -6.82 16.04
C LEU A 225 -11.71 -6.75 16.53
N ALA A 226 -12.69 -6.78 15.64
CA ALA A 226 -14.09 -6.72 16.00
C ALA A 226 -14.49 -7.91 16.91
N PRO A 227 -15.34 -7.66 17.94
CA PRO A 227 -15.83 -8.71 18.82
C PRO A 227 -16.86 -9.64 18.13
N TYR A 228 -17.29 -9.30 16.93
CA TYR A 228 -18.27 -10.03 16.13
C TYR A 228 -17.70 -10.40 14.76
N SER A 229 -18.15 -11.54 14.23
CA SER A 229 -17.65 -12.12 12.98
C SER A 229 -18.46 -11.74 11.74
N SER A 230 -19.69 -11.24 11.89
CA SER A 230 -20.57 -10.89 10.76
C SER A 230 -21.43 -9.67 11.05
N THR A 231 -21.45 -8.73 10.11
CA THR A 231 -22.39 -7.60 10.07
C THR A 231 -22.73 -7.31 8.61
N SER A 232 -23.86 -6.67 8.36
CA SER A 232 -24.20 -6.13 7.04
C SER A 232 -23.37 -4.89 6.65
N VAL A 233 -22.45 -4.46 7.52
CA VAL A 233 -21.64 -3.24 7.34
C VAL A 233 -20.36 -3.54 6.57
N TRP A 234 -19.89 -4.80 6.57
CA TRP A 234 -18.71 -5.21 5.82
C TRP A 234 -19.00 -5.23 4.32
N SER A 235 -18.09 -4.64 3.53
CA SER A 235 -18.06 -4.86 2.09
C SER A 235 -17.86 -6.35 1.79
N LYS A 236 -18.32 -6.79 0.61
CA LYS A 236 -18.21 -8.19 0.19
C LYS A 236 -16.76 -8.68 0.28
N TYR A 237 -15.83 -7.92 -0.28
CA TYR A 237 -14.41 -8.20 -0.26
C TYR A 237 -13.74 -7.41 0.84
N ASP A 238 -12.66 -7.93 1.41
CA ASP A 238 -11.84 -7.28 2.43
C ASP A 238 -10.63 -6.57 1.84
N ILE A 239 -10.09 -7.14 0.76
CA ILE A 239 -8.91 -6.68 0.03
C ILE A 239 -9.21 -6.79 -1.46
N GLU A 240 -8.74 -5.82 -2.24
CA GLU A 240 -8.76 -5.84 -3.70
C GLU A 240 -7.32 -5.69 -4.21
N ILE A 241 -6.94 -6.56 -5.15
CA ILE A 241 -5.64 -6.57 -5.81
C ILE A 241 -5.89 -6.54 -7.32
N GLU A 242 -5.28 -5.58 -8.01
CA GLU A 242 -5.28 -5.52 -9.47
C GLU A 242 -3.86 -5.75 -9.99
N ILE A 243 -3.70 -6.57 -11.02
CA ILE A 243 -2.39 -6.94 -11.55
C ILE A 243 -2.34 -6.69 -13.05
N ASN A 244 -1.27 -6.05 -13.48
CA ASN A 244 -1.13 -5.53 -14.83
C ASN A 244 -0.66 -6.61 -15.84
N HIS A 245 -1.51 -6.92 -16.81
CA HIS A 245 -1.14 -7.80 -17.91
C HIS A 245 -0.14 -7.16 -18.87
N ASP A 246 -0.17 -5.83 -19.03
CA ASP A 246 0.71 -5.13 -19.99
C ASP A 246 2.18 -5.29 -19.60
N MET A 247 2.45 -5.30 -18.29
CA MET A 247 3.80 -5.53 -17.78
C MET A 247 4.37 -6.90 -18.22
N TYR A 248 3.52 -7.92 -18.36
CA TYR A 248 3.91 -9.20 -18.91
C TYR A 248 4.24 -9.11 -20.40
N LEU A 249 3.37 -8.48 -21.17
CA LEU A 249 3.48 -8.38 -22.62
C LEU A 249 4.62 -7.48 -23.07
N ASN A 250 4.87 -6.38 -22.37
CA ASN A 250 5.91 -5.39 -22.71
C ASN A 250 7.32 -5.98 -22.68
N SER A 251 7.54 -7.06 -21.92
CA SER A 251 8.82 -7.78 -21.91
C SER A 251 8.84 -9.04 -22.79
N SER A 252 7.75 -9.33 -23.50
CA SER A 252 7.66 -10.53 -24.33
C SER A 252 8.32 -10.28 -25.68
N GLU A 253 9.43 -10.97 -25.95
CA GLU A 253 10.09 -10.94 -27.26
C GLU A 253 9.33 -11.86 -28.24
N LEU A 254 8.43 -11.28 -29.03
CA LEU A 254 7.53 -12.04 -29.90
C LEU A 254 8.29 -12.90 -30.92
N GLU A 255 9.33 -12.36 -31.54
CA GLU A 255 10.15 -13.06 -32.53
C GLU A 255 10.86 -14.28 -31.92
N GLN A 256 11.41 -14.10 -30.71
CA GLN A 256 12.04 -15.18 -29.96
C GLN A 256 11.00 -16.25 -29.55
N ALA A 257 9.80 -15.83 -29.12
CA ALA A 257 8.73 -16.77 -28.80
C ALA A 257 8.36 -17.63 -30.02
N ILE A 258 8.21 -17.01 -31.19
CA ILE A 258 7.92 -17.71 -32.45
C ILE A 258 9.05 -18.68 -32.80
N HIS A 259 10.31 -18.24 -32.68
CA HIS A 259 11.48 -19.09 -32.89
C HIS A 259 11.49 -20.30 -31.94
N ASP A 260 11.08 -20.11 -30.69
CA ASP A 260 11.00 -21.16 -29.66
C ASP A 260 9.76 -22.06 -29.80
N GLY A 261 9.01 -21.91 -30.91
CA GLY A 261 7.89 -22.77 -31.27
C GLY A 261 6.53 -22.29 -30.78
N TRP A 262 6.42 -21.06 -30.29
CA TRP A 262 5.12 -20.43 -30.06
C TRP A 262 4.41 -20.19 -31.40
N ASN A 263 3.21 -20.74 -31.53
CA ASN A 263 2.46 -20.77 -32.77
C ASN A 263 1.67 -19.47 -33.06
N GLY A 264 1.98 -18.37 -32.36
CA GLY A 264 1.24 -17.11 -32.47
C GLY A 264 -0.16 -17.14 -31.84
N SER A 265 -0.52 -18.19 -31.11
CA SER A 265 -1.81 -18.29 -30.43
C SER A 265 -1.63 -18.20 -28.92
N ARG A 266 -2.57 -17.54 -28.22
CA ARG A 266 -2.58 -17.35 -26.75
C ARG A 266 -1.49 -16.38 -26.27
N ILE A 267 -1.25 -16.32 -24.97
CA ILE A 267 -0.20 -15.48 -24.38
C ILE A 267 1.19 -16.11 -24.62
N PRO A 268 2.19 -15.33 -25.10
CA PRO A 268 3.54 -15.84 -25.34
C PRO A 268 4.19 -16.28 -24.01
N PRO A 269 5.04 -17.33 -24.00
CA PRO A 269 5.56 -17.90 -22.76
C PRO A 269 6.73 -17.13 -22.12
N ASN A 270 7.29 -16.13 -22.81
CA ASN A 270 8.52 -15.42 -22.45
C ASN A 270 8.31 -14.01 -21.89
N GLY A 271 7.15 -13.72 -21.30
CA GLY A 271 6.90 -12.43 -20.65
C GLY A 271 7.53 -12.30 -19.25
N LYS A 272 7.24 -11.18 -18.59
CA LYS A 272 7.96 -10.71 -17.38
C LYS A 272 7.67 -11.51 -16.12
N TYR A 273 6.55 -12.21 -16.08
CA TYR A 273 6.16 -12.99 -14.92
C TYR A 273 6.64 -14.43 -15.04
N TRP A 274 7.34 -14.87 -14.00
CA TRP A 274 7.70 -16.26 -13.82
C TRP A 274 6.72 -16.93 -12.86
N PHE A 275 6.35 -18.18 -13.16
CA PHE A 275 5.38 -18.95 -12.39
C PHE A 275 6.02 -20.22 -11.84
N PHE A 276 5.83 -20.45 -10.54
CA PHE A 276 6.41 -21.61 -9.85
C PHE A 276 5.89 -22.96 -10.40
N ASN A 277 6.83 -23.85 -10.69
CA ASN A 277 6.60 -25.15 -11.33
C ASN A 277 5.86 -25.05 -12.67
N ASP A 278 6.01 -23.94 -13.39
CA ASP A 278 5.57 -23.86 -14.78
C ASP A 278 6.52 -24.65 -15.67
N THR A 279 5.97 -25.33 -16.67
CA THR A 279 6.72 -26.21 -17.56
C THR A 279 6.67 -25.69 -18.99
N ASN A 280 7.72 -25.94 -19.76
CA ASN A 280 7.67 -25.70 -21.20
C ASN A 280 6.85 -26.79 -21.92
N ALA A 281 6.73 -26.67 -23.24
CA ALA A 281 5.99 -27.63 -24.07
C ALA A 281 6.50 -29.09 -23.95
N GLN A 282 7.74 -29.28 -23.50
CA GLN A 282 8.40 -30.58 -23.29
C GLN A 282 8.23 -31.10 -21.86
N GLY A 283 7.51 -30.37 -20.99
CA GLY A 283 7.23 -30.77 -19.62
C GLY A 283 8.39 -30.55 -18.64
N THR A 284 9.44 -29.83 -19.04
CA THR A 284 10.54 -29.49 -18.12
C THR A 284 10.22 -28.19 -17.39
N ALA A 285 10.51 -28.14 -16.09
CA ALA A 285 10.37 -26.92 -15.30
C ALA A 285 11.19 -25.78 -15.93
N GLN A 286 10.60 -24.60 -15.99
CA GLN A 286 11.29 -23.41 -16.51
C GLN A 286 12.02 -22.70 -15.37
N ASP A 287 13.32 -22.51 -15.53
CA ASP A 287 14.09 -21.66 -14.64
C ASP A 287 13.71 -20.19 -14.87
N ILE A 288 13.77 -19.39 -13.81
CA ILE A 288 13.51 -17.96 -13.89
C ILE A 288 14.61 -17.26 -14.71
N LYS A 289 14.21 -16.41 -15.66
CA LYS A 289 15.14 -15.65 -16.50
C LYS A 289 15.54 -14.32 -15.84
N PRO A 290 16.71 -13.73 -16.17
CA PRO A 290 17.21 -12.49 -15.55
C PRO A 290 16.26 -11.29 -15.58
N HIS A 291 15.35 -11.20 -16.55
CA HIS A 291 14.39 -10.11 -16.68
C HIS A 291 13.05 -10.39 -15.98
N GLN A 292 12.81 -11.61 -15.53
CA GLN A 292 11.53 -12.03 -14.96
C GLN A 292 11.46 -11.79 -13.46
N VAL A 293 10.25 -11.61 -12.95
CA VAL A 293 9.93 -11.52 -11.53
C VAL A 293 9.04 -12.71 -11.15
N ASP A 294 9.27 -13.32 -9.99
CA ASP A 294 8.38 -14.35 -9.44
C ASP A 294 7.00 -13.75 -9.16
N PHE A 295 5.96 -14.24 -9.83
CA PHE A 295 4.62 -13.69 -9.72
C PHE A 295 4.05 -13.74 -8.29
N ARG A 296 4.50 -14.70 -7.46
CA ARG A 296 4.08 -14.77 -6.05
C ARG A 296 4.61 -13.59 -5.24
N TYR A 297 5.79 -13.07 -5.59
CA TYR A 297 6.35 -11.87 -4.97
C TYR A 297 5.37 -10.71 -5.16
N VAL A 298 4.97 -10.44 -6.41
CA VAL A 298 4.00 -9.38 -6.73
C VAL A 298 2.71 -9.54 -5.94
N VAL A 299 2.09 -10.73 -5.96
CA VAL A 299 0.83 -10.96 -5.23
C VAL A 299 0.98 -10.75 -3.71
N LEU A 300 2.09 -11.21 -3.12
CA LEU A 300 2.36 -11.03 -1.69
C LEU A 300 2.56 -9.56 -1.32
N HIS A 301 3.27 -8.81 -2.16
CA HIS A 301 3.50 -7.38 -2.00
C HIS A 301 2.15 -6.62 -1.98
N GLU A 302 1.33 -6.82 -3.02
CA GLU A 302 0.01 -6.17 -3.08
C GLU A 302 -0.93 -6.61 -1.95
N LEU A 303 -0.83 -7.86 -1.52
CA LEU A 303 -1.60 -8.34 -0.37
C LEU A 303 -1.25 -7.57 0.92
N LEU A 304 0.03 -7.23 1.13
CA LEU A 304 0.46 -6.46 2.30
C LEU A 304 -0.09 -5.04 2.30
N HIS A 305 -0.10 -4.36 1.15
CA HIS A 305 -0.83 -3.09 1.01
C HIS A 305 -2.31 -3.26 1.37
N GLY A 306 -2.96 -4.31 0.85
CA GLY A 306 -4.34 -4.67 1.18
C GLY A 306 -4.61 -4.86 2.67
N LEU A 307 -3.63 -5.42 3.40
CA LEU A 307 -3.70 -5.66 4.84
C LEU A 307 -3.55 -4.37 5.67
N GLY A 308 -3.11 -3.26 5.08
CA GLY A 308 -2.93 -1.98 5.77
C GLY A 308 -1.52 -1.47 5.84
N PHE A 309 -0.59 -2.03 5.06
CA PHE A 309 0.75 -1.45 4.86
C PHE A 309 0.62 -0.23 3.93
N LEU A 310 -0.02 0.82 4.44
CA LEU A 310 -0.46 1.99 3.68
C LEU A 310 -0.45 3.21 4.58
N SER A 311 0.13 4.31 4.10
CA SER A 311 0.04 5.60 4.79
C SER A 311 -1.14 6.42 4.27
N SER A 312 -1.76 7.21 5.16
CA SER A 312 -2.75 8.23 4.74
C SER A 312 -2.07 9.49 4.23
N TRP A 313 -0.79 9.66 4.53
CA TRP A 313 -0.01 10.81 4.15
C TRP A 313 0.37 10.70 2.69
N ALA A 314 0.16 11.78 1.95
CA ALA A 314 0.52 11.83 0.54
C ALA A 314 0.65 13.27 0.07
N ALA A 315 1.29 13.41 -1.09
CA ALA A 315 1.40 14.68 -1.80
C ALA A 315 0.19 14.91 -2.73
N TYR A 316 -1.02 14.90 -2.15
CA TYR A 316 -2.29 14.93 -2.90
C TYR A 316 -2.39 16.07 -3.91
N PHE A 317 -1.79 17.23 -3.63
CA PHE A 317 -1.87 18.38 -4.53
C PHE A 317 -0.68 18.51 -5.48
N TRP A 318 0.39 17.73 -5.28
CA TRP A 318 1.62 17.83 -6.07
C TRP A 318 1.69 16.81 -7.20
N THR A 319 1.44 15.54 -6.89
CA THR A 319 1.70 14.40 -7.80
C THR A 319 0.75 14.42 -9.01
N ASP A 320 1.29 14.23 -10.21
CA ASP A 320 0.53 14.24 -11.47
C ASP A 320 -0.54 13.13 -11.55
N ALA A 321 -0.31 12.01 -10.86
CA ALA A 321 -1.28 10.93 -10.74
C ALA A 321 -2.51 11.30 -9.86
N SER A 322 -2.45 12.40 -9.12
CA SER A 322 -3.54 12.83 -8.26
C SER A 322 -4.60 13.60 -9.04
N PRO A 323 -5.89 13.22 -8.94
CA PRO A 323 -6.97 14.02 -9.53
C PRO A 323 -7.07 15.40 -8.89
N PHE A 324 -6.64 15.58 -7.63
CA PHE A 324 -6.64 16.89 -6.99
C PHE A 324 -5.61 17.84 -7.61
N ARG A 325 -4.45 17.34 -8.06
CA ARG A 325 -3.48 18.13 -8.80
C ARG A 325 -4.10 18.67 -10.09
N THR A 326 -4.75 17.80 -10.86
CA THR A 326 -5.41 18.16 -12.12
C THR A 326 -6.45 19.28 -11.94
N LEU A 327 -7.16 19.30 -10.81
CA LEU A 327 -8.20 20.29 -10.53
C LEU A 327 -7.68 21.71 -10.25
N VAL A 328 -6.40 21.84 -9.91
CA VAL A 328 -5.79 23.12 -9.49
C VAL A 328 -4.60 23.54 -10.33
N ASP A 329 -4.22 22.70 -11.30
CA ASP A 329 -3.12 22.94 -12.21
C ASP A 329 -3.32 24.21 -13.04
N GLY A 330 -2.28 25.03 -13.15
CA GLY A 330 -2.32 26.33 -13.80
C GLY A 330 -3.12 27.43 -13.07
N VAL A 331 -3.75 27.13 -11.93
CA VAL A 331 -4.53 28.10 -11.13
C VAL A 331 -3.80 28.49 -9.84
N ILE A 332 -3.11 27.54 -9.22
CA ILE A 332 -2.31 27.72 -8.01
C ILE A 332 -0.82 27.61 -8.37
N ASP A 333 0.03 28.40 -7.72
CA ASP A 333 1.49 28.31 -7.89
C ASP A 333 1.98 26.90 -7.54
N PRO A 334 2.80 26.23 -8.36
CA PRO A 334 3.34 24.91 -8.05
C PRO A 334 4.03 24.82 -6.68
N LEU A 335 4.69 25.90 -6.20
CA LEU A 335 5.31 25.90 -4.86
C LEU A 335 4.28 25.79 -3.73
N GLU A 336 3.08 26.31 -3.94
CA GLU A 336 1.97 26.23 -2.99
C GLU A 336 1.33 24.83 -2.91
N LEU A 337 1.68 23.93 -3.85
CA LEU A 337 1.17 22.57 -3.92
C LEU A 337 2.12 21.53 -3.31
N GLN A 338 3.34 21.94 -2.94
CA GLN A 338 4.40 21.11 -2.34
C GLN A 338 4.11 20.82 -0.86
N LEU A 339 3.11 19.97 -0.62
CA LEU A 339 2.55 19.67 0.70
C LEU A 339 2.35 18.16 0.84
N VAL A 340 2.82 17.58 1.94
CA VAL A 340 2.39 16.24 2.37
C VAL A 340 1.34 16.40 3.46
N THR A 341 0.16 15.82 3.22
CA THR A 341 -1.00 15.95 4.12
C THR A 341 -1.68 14.61 4.33
N PRO A 342 -2.48 14.43 5.40
CA PRO A 342 -3.36 13.27 5.54
C PRO A 342 -4.43 13.26 4.44
N GLY A 343 -5.19 12.16 4.37
CA GLY A 343 -6.35 12.05 3.46
C GLY A 343 -7.31 13.24 3.58
N LEU A 344 -7.93 13.63 2.47
CA LEU A 344 -8.80 14.81 2.42
C LEU A 344 -10.27 14.45 2.68
N TYR A 345 -10.99 15.25 3.46
CA TYR A 345 -12.46 15.22 3.44
C TYR A 345 -12.95 15.99 2.23
N TRP A 346 -13.51 15.30 1.24
CA TRP A 346 -13.96 15.92 0.01
C TRP A 346 -15.30 15.37 -0.48
N PHE A 347 -15.99 16.15 -1.30
CA PHE A 347 -17.24 15.77 -1.94
C PHE A 347 -17.47 16.54 -3.25
N ILE A 348 -18.42 16.05 -4.04
CA ILE A 348 -19.00 16.75 -5.19
C ILE A 348 -20.50 16.85 -4.93
N ASN A 349 -21.08 18.04 -5.06
CA ASN A 349 -22.49 18.28 -4.70
C ASN A 349 -23.52 17.52 -5.57
N GLN A 350 -23.09 16.97 -6.72
CA GLN A 350 -23.91 16.29 -7.73
C GLN A 350 -23.08 15.20 -8.42
N ASP A 351 -23.67 14.41 -9.33
CA ASP A 351 -22.96 13.35 -10.08
C ASP A 351 -21.76 13.88 -10.89
N THR A 352 -21.77 15.18 -11.23
CA THR A 352 -20.66 15.91 -11.83
C THR A 352 -20.63 17.32 -11.27
N GLY A 353 -19.45 17.91 -11.06
CA GLY A 353 -19.36 19.29 -10.60
C GLY A 353 -18.01 19.63 -9.97
N PRO A 354 -17.89 20.84 -9.38
CA PRO A 354 -16.68 21.24 -8.68
C PRO A 354 -16.44 20.35 -7.46
N ALA A 355 -15.17 20.05 -7.20
CA ALA A 355 -14.75 19.37 -5.99
C ALA A 355 -14.65 20.34 -4.83
N TYR A 356 -15.13 19.89 -3.66
CA TYR A 356 -15.03 20.62 -2.41
C TYR A 356 -14.18 19.81 -1.43
N VAL A 357 -13.30 20.49 -0.70
CA VAL A 357 -12.48 19.94 0.37
C VAL A 357 -12.78 20.71 1.65
N THR A 358 -13.16 20.02 2.72
CA THR A 358 -13.58 20.66 3.99
C THR A 358 -12.57 20.52 5.11
N GLY A 359 -11.53 19.69 4.94
CA GLY A 359 -10.52 19.42 5.97
C GLY A 359 -9.80 18.09 5.71
N PHE A 360 -9.25 17.51 6.78
CA PHE A 360 -8.44 16.29 6.71
C PHE A 360 -9.07 15.13 7.49
N GLN A 361 -8.94 13.92 6.96
CA GLN A 361 -9.42 12.67 7.51
C GLN A 361 -8.53 12.17 8.66
N PRO A 362 -9.07 11.31 9.56
CA PRO A 362 -8.26 10.54 10.48
C PRO A 362 -7.27 9.63 9.75
N ASN A 363 -6.10 9.44 10.35
CA ASN A 363 -5.06 8.60 9.78
C ASN A 363 -5.39 7.10 9.89
N MET A 364 -4.80 6.33 8.98
CA MET A 364 -4.69 4.88 9.06
C MET A 364 -3.85 4.46 10.27
N ILE A 365 -4.14 3.29 10.81
CA ILE A 365 -3.42 2.74 11.96
C ILE A 365 -1.91 2.57 11.72
N PHE A 366 -1.48 2.41 10.46
CA PHE A 366 -0.07 2.39 10.09
C PHE A 366 0.66 3.68 10.50
N ASP A 367 0.03 4.84 10.27
CA ASP A 367 0.60 6.17 10.51
C ASP A 367 0.86 6.46 11.99
N LYS A 368 0.21 5.70 12.89
CA LYS A 368 0.39 5.82 14.34
C LYS A 368 1.85 5.70 14.77
N TYR A 369 2.59 4.85 14.07
CA TYR A 369 3.95 4.48 14.41
C TYR A 369 4.99 5.24 13.60
N LEU A 370 4.55 6.13 12.70
CA LEU A 370 5.46 6.87 11.84
C LEU A 370 6.00 8.11 12.54
N VAL A 371 7.32 8.25 12.46
CA VAL A 371 8.06 9.36 13.01
C VAL A 371 8.98 9.92 11.94
N ASN A 372 8.86 11.22 11.71
CA ASN A 372 9.80 11.98 10.92
C ASN A 372 11.04 12.33 11.75
N VAL A 373 12.20 12.08 11.17
CA VAL A 373 13.52 12.32 11.75
C VAL A 373 14.17 13.45 10.97
N ASP A 374 14.38 14.58 11.64
CA ASP A 374 15.10 15.71 11.07
C ASP A 374 16.61 15.42 11.05
N THR A 375 17.17 15.29 9.85
CA THR A 375 18.60 15.00 9.64
C THR A 375 19.48 16.25 9.72
N GLU A 376 18.91 17.46 9.59
CA GLU A 376 19.67 18.72 9.61
C GLU A 376 19.98 19.19 11.04
N LEU A 377 19.21 18.73 12.03
CA LEU A 377 19.35 19.10 13.44
C LEU A 377 19.71 17.90 14.31
N ASN A 378 21.00 17.50 14.36
CA ASN A 378 21.59 16.60 15.37
C ASN A 378 20.58 15.85 16.27
N VAL A 379 19.89 14.87 15.67
CA VAL A 379 19.19 13.69 16.23
C VAL A 379 18.10 13.91 17.31
N THR A 380 17.72 15.14 17.68
CA THR A 380 16.86 15.33 18.88
C THR A 380 15.40 15.70 18.64
N SER A 381 15.01 16.20 17.46
CA SER A 381 13.59 16.44 17.16
C SER A 381 13.01 15.30 16.33
N ARG A 382 12.11 14.54 16.96
CA ARG A 382 11.26 13.55 16.31
C ARG A 382 9.85 14.12 16.19
N LEU A 383 9.30 14.15 15.00
CA LEU A 383 7.92 14.58 14.77
C LEU A 383 7.05 13.35 14.53
N SER A 384 6.11 13.10 15.45
CA SER A 384 5.10 12.06 15.30
C SER A 384 4.10 12.47 14.20
N LEU A 385 3.90 11.61 13.20
CA LEU A 385 2.89 11.85 12.16
C LEU A 385 1.46 11.75 12.74
N SER A 386 1.26 11.01 13.82
CA SER A 386 0.00 11.04 14.57
C SER A 386 -0.28 12.43 15.14
N ASP A 387 0.70 13.03 15.83
CA ASP A 387 0.52 14.33 16.47
C ASP A 387 0.33 15.44 15.44
N LEU A 388 1.02 15.32 14.30
CA LEU A 388 0.84 16.23 13.18
C LEU A 388 -0.56 16.09 12.56
N ALA A 389 -1.06 14.87 12.37
CA ALA A 389 -2.41 14.68 11.83
C ALA A 389 -3.50 15.23 12.73
N PHE A 390 -3.37 15.13 14.06
CA PHE A 390 -4.33 15.76 14.96
C PHE A 390 -4.34 17.28 14.80
N GLN A 391 -3.19 17.92 14.59
CA GLN A 391 -3.12 19.36 14.30
C GLN A 391 -3.73 19.71 12.93
N MET A 392 -3.53 18.85 11.92
CA MET A 392 -4.17 19.02 10.60
C MET A 392 -5.69 18.97 10.70
N GLN A 393 -6.23 18.05 11.50
CA GLN A 393 -7.66 17.88 11.71
C GLN A 393 -8.34 19.05 12.44
N ASP A 394 -7.57 19.99 13.01
CA ASP A 394 -8.11 21.24 13.57
C ASP A 394 -8.35 22.31 12.48
N PHE A 395 -7.91 22.07 11.24
CA PHE A 395 -8.19 22.93 10.09
C PHE A 395 -9.37 22.40 9.29
N CYS A 396 -10.43 23.21 9.18
CA CYS A 396 -11.57 22.94 8.33
C CYS A 396 -12.23 24.22 7.84
N VAL A 397 -12.92 24.09 6.70
CA VAL A 397 -13.66 25.17 6.02
C VAL A 397 -15.01 24.65 5.55
N GLN A 398 -15.94 25.55 5.24
CA GLN A 398 -17.31 25.21 4.87
C GLN A 398 -17.79 26.09 3.71
N ASN A 399 -18.91 25.70 3.07
CA ASN A 399 -19.56 26.48 2.02
C ASN A 399 -18.62 26.80 0.83
N SER A 400 -18.57 28.06 0.40
CA SER A 400 -17.72 28.53 -0.71
C SER A 400 -16.23 28.38 -0.42
N ASP A 401 -15.83 28.39 0.85
CA ASP A 401 -14.43 28.26 1.26
C ASP A 401 -13.93 26.83 1.07
N ALA A 402 -14.86 25.86 1.06
CA ALA A 402 -14.55 24.48 0.76
C ALA A 402 -14.30 24.22 -0.73
N PHE A 403 -14.59 25.16 -1.64
CA PHE A 403 -14.20 24.98 -3.04
C PHE A 403 -12.68 24.81 -3.13
N ILE A 404 -12.19 23.78 -3.84
CA ILE A 404 -10.80 23.31 -3.75
C ILE A 404 -9.74 24.41 -3.89
N VAL A 405 -9.93 25.37 -4.80
CA VAL A 405 -9.01 26.51 -4.98
C VAL A 405 -8.99 27.43 -3.77
N ASN A 406 -10.15 27.68 -3.16
CA ASN A 406 -10.25 28.49 -1.93
C ASN A 406 -9.70 27.74 -0.73
N PHE A 407 -9.97 26.44 -0.63
CA PHE A 407 -9.43 25.57 0.41
C PHE A 407 -7.91 25.64 0.44
N ILE A 408 -7.24 25.46 -0.70
CA ILE A 408 -5.76 25.47 -0.76
C ILE A 408 -5.21 26.83 -0.34
N ARG A 409 -5.80 27.94 -0.82
CA ARG A 409 -5.37 29.29 -0.42
C ARG A 409 -5.51 29.53 1.08
N LEU A 410 -6.65 29.17 1.65
CA LEU A 410 -6.89 29.29 3.10
C LEU A 410 -5.99 28.36 3.91
N PHE A 411 -5.71 27.17 3.41
CA PHE A 411 -4.80 26.23 4.06
C PHE A 411 -3.36 26.77 4.06
N ASN A 412 -2.90 27.34 2.94
CA ASN A 412 -1.57 27.94 2.83
C ASN A 412 -1.35 29.13 3.76
N GLU A 413 -2.41 29.83 4.15
CA GLU A 413 -2.36 30.89 5.17
C GLU A 413 -2.38 30.33 6.61
N ALA A 414 -2.71 29.06 6.81
CA ALA A 414 -2.82 28.42 8.13
C ALA A 414 -1.48 27.89 8.65
N ASN A 415 -1.32 27.88 9.98
CA ASN A 415 -0.11 27.34 10.64
C ASN A 415 0.15 25.87 10.28
N GLN A 416 -0.92 25.11 10.06
CA GLN A 416 -0.86 23.71 9.65
C GLN A 416 -0.09 23.53 8.33
N SER A 417 -0.26 24.43 7.35
CA SER A 417 0.45 24.33 6.06
C SER A 417 1.96 24.44 6.22
N THR A 418 2.45 25.27 7.15
CA THR A 418 3.89 25.35 7.44
C THR A 418 4.48 24.01 7.86
N LEU A 419 3.73 23.21 8.63
CA LEU A 419 4.18 21.88 9.04
C LEU A 419 4.07 20.85 7.90
N ALA A 420 3.02 20.92 7.07
CA ALA A 420 2.89 20.09 5.87
C ALA A 420 4.04 20.34 4.87
N HIS A 421 4.43 21.59 4.68
CA HIS A 421 5.54 21.95 3.81
C HIS A 421 6.90 21.52 4.38
N LYS A 422 7.11 21.65 5.69
CA LYS A 422 8.31 21.11 6.34
C LYS A 422 8.41 19.59 6.20
N LEU A 423 7.28 18.89 6.35
CA LEU A 423 7.24 17.44 6.13
C LEU A 423 7.58 17.10 4.68
N TRP A 424 7.04 17.84 3.70
CA TRP A 424 7.40 17.69 2.28
C TRP A 424 8.92 17.83 2.05
N ILE A 425 9.54 18.90 2.56
CA ILE A 425 10.99 19.11 2.42
C ILE A 425 11.76 17.95 3.06
N SER A 426 11.38 17.53 4.27
CA SER A 426 12.06 16.42 4.95
C SER A 426 11.93 15.10 4.19
N MET A 427 10.73 14.78 3.70
CA MET A 427 10.47 13.54 2.96
C MET A 427 11.10 13.52 1.56
N SER A 428 11.47 14.68 1.00
CA SER A 428 12.31 14.76 -0.20
C SER A 428 13.76 14.32 0.01
N GLN A 429 14.16 14.08 1.27
CA GLN A 429 15.47 13.54 1.63
C GLN A 429 15.35 12.06 2.01
N PRO A 430 16.37 11.23 1.71
CA PRO A 430 16.36 9.81 2.07
C PRO A 430 16.40 9.60 3.58
N GLU A 431 15.87 8.46 4.02
CA GLU A 431 15.89 7.98 5.40
C GLU A 431 15.26 8.90 6.47
N THR A 432 14.28 9.74 6.11
CA THR A 432 13.69 10.72 7.04
C THR A 432 12.39 10.26 7.70
N ILE A 433 11.81 9.14 7.27
CA ILE A 433 10.65 8.52 7.93
C ILE A 433 11.05 7.17 8.49
N SER A 434 10.63 6.91 9.72
CA SER A 434 10.81 5.61 10.36
C SER A 434 9.53 5.13 11.02
N PHE A 435 9.25 3.83 10.89
CA PHE A 435 8.27 3.11 11.67
C PHE A 435 8.89 2.73 13.01
N GLN A 436 8.39 3.29 14.10
CA GLN A 436 8.89 3.04 15.45
C GLN A 436 8.07 1.93 16.13
N PHE A 437 8.75 0.89 16.61
CA PHE A 437 8.07 -0.21 17.30
C PHE A 437 7.95 0.04 18.79
N ASP A 438 6.73 -0.11 19.29
CA ASP A 438 6.51 -0.29 20.72
C ASP A 438 7.03 -1.66 21.18
N ALA A 439 7.24 -1.80 22.49
CA ALA A 439 7.53 -3.10 23.08
C ALA A 439 6.38 -4.09 22.76
N PRO A 440 6.66 -5.36 22.42
CA PRO A 440 5.60 -6.33 22.13
C PRO A 440 4.63 -6.44 23.31
N THR A 441 3.33 -6.43 23.02
CA THR A 441 2.27 -6.46 24.04
C THR A 441 2.29 -7.75 24.87
N VAL A 442 2.81 -8.84 24.29
CA VAL A 442 2.93 -10.14 24.94
C VAL A 442 4.36 -10.46 25.34
N SER A 443 4.57 -10.78 26.61
CA SER A 443 5.91 -11.03 27.18
C SER A 443 6.64 -12.24 26.57
N ASN A 444 5.91 -13.23 26.06
CA ASN A 444 6.47 -14.42 25.41
C ASN A 444 6.64 -14.27 23.88
N SER A 445 6.52 -13.05 23.34
CA SER A 445 6.82 -12.77 21.94
C SER A 445 8.27 -13.16 21.59
N SER A 446 8.49 -13.74 20.41
CA SER A 446 9.82 -14.03 19.88
C SER A 446 10.68 -12.75 19.78
N TYR A 447 10.09 -11.57 19.56
CA TYR A 447 10.83 -10.29 19.57
C TYR A 447 11.38 -9.94 20.96
N ASN A 448 10.74 -10.40 22.04
CA ASN A 448 11.26 -10.24 23.40
C ASN A 448 12.31 -11.31 23.73
N LEU A 449 12.12 -12.54 23.25
CA LEU A 449 12.92 -13.70 23.63
C LEU A 449 14.19 -13.88 22.79
N ILE A 450 14.20 -13.45 21.54
CA ILE A 450 15.33 -13.62 20.62
C ILE A 450 16.15 -12.32 20.58
N PRO A 451 17.43 -12.33 21.03
CA PRO A 451 18.26 -11.13 21.09
C PRO A 451 18.41 -10.41 19.74
N TYR A 452 18.58 -11.17 18.65
CA TYR A 452 18.68 -10.61 17.31
C TYR A 452 17.43 -9.79 16.94
N LEU A 453 16.23 -10.34 17.17
CA LEU A 453 14.98 -9.65 16.83
C LEU A 453 14.78 -8.38 17.68
N ASN A 454 15.06 -8.45 18.98
CA ASN A 454 14.96 -7.32 19.91
C ASN A 454 15.90 -6.16 19.54
N GLN A 455 17.10 -6.50 19.07
CA GLN A 455 18.11 -5.50 18.71
C GLN A 455 17.87 -4.91 17.33
N THR A 456 17.49 -5.74 16.35
CA THR A 456 17.33 -5.35 14.95
C THR A 456 16.04 -4.57 14.74
N TYR A 457 14.91 -5.07 15.25
CA TYR A 457 13.58 -4.53 14.95
C TYR A 457 13.10 -3.61 16.06
N ARG A 458 13.84 -2.51 16.27
CA ARG A 458 13.42 -1.37 17.13
C ARG A 458 12.73 -0.27 16.34
N SER A 459 13.15 -0.10 15.09
CA SER A 459 12.50 0.72 14.10
C SER A 459 12.83 0.19 12.71
N MET A 460 12.05 0.58 11.71
CA MET A 460 12.39 0.38 10.31
C MET A 460 12.30 1.69 9.56
N THR A 461 13.28 1.98 8.72
CA THR A 461 13.26 3.16 7.86
C THR A 461 12.33 2.91 6.68
N LEU A 462 11.50 3.90 6.35
CA LEU A 462 10.61 3.84 5.20
C LEU A 462 11.22 4.63 4.05
N LEU A 463 10.81 4.28 2.84
CA LEU A 463 11.29 4.92 1.63
C LEU A 463 10.92 6.40 1.63
N THR A 464 11.95 7.24 1.63
CA THR A 464 11.87 8.67 1.41
C THR A 464 13.02 9.09 0.51
N GLY A 465 13.02 10.33 0.03
CA GLY A 465 13.96 10.77 -0.99
C GLY A 465 13.48 10.46 -2.40
N GLY A 466 14.36 10.71 -3.37
CA GLY A 466 14.00 10.70 -4.79
C GLY A 466 12.99 11.78 -5.15
N ASP A 467 12.70 11.93 -6.45
CA ASP A 467 11.50 12.66 -6.85
C ASP A 467 10.30 11.82 -6.40
N MET A 468 9.70 12.15 -5.25
CA MET A 468 8.42 11.58 -4.77
C MET A 468 7.28 11.70 -5.81
N SER A 469 7.51 12.39 -6.92
CA SER A 469 6.65 12.50 -8.09
C SER A 469 6.94 11.49 -9.23
N ASN A 470 8.11 10.82 -9.24
CA ASN A 470 8.63 10.08 -10.39
C ASN A 470 8.77 8.55 -10.18
N SER A 471 8.24 7.99 -9.09
CA SER A 471 8.21 6.52 -8.98
C SER A 471 7.29 5.93 -10.04
N LEU A 472 7.90 5.19 -10.96
CA LEU A 472 7.25 4.55 -12.11
C LEU A 472 6.51 3.26 -11.71
N TYR A 473 6.80 2.71 -10.53
CA TYR A 473 6.49 1.31 -10.22
C TYR A 473 5.09 1.09 -9.65
N GLU A 474 4.42 2.14 -9.17
CA GLU A 474 3.08 2.08 -8.59
C GLU A 474 2.27 3.37 -8.85
N HIS A 475 2.19 3.77 -10.11
CA HIS A 475 1.29 4.86 -10.49
C HIS A 475 -0.15 4.43 -10.21
N THR A 476 -0.78 5.14 -9.26
CA THR A 476 -2.16 4.89 -8.87
C THR A 476 -3.11 5.12 -10.04
N ASP A 477 -4.12 4.26 -10.19
CA ASP A 477 -5.28 4.59 -11.00
C ASP A 477 -5.86 5.94 -10.51
N PRO A 478 -6.03 6.96 -11.38
CA PRO A 478 -6.65 8.24 -11.02
C PRO A 478 -8.06 8.08 -10.41
N THR A 479 -8.71 6.92 -10.58
CA THR A 479 -9.99 6.59 -9.93
C THR A 479 -9.86 6.10 -8.48
N MET A 480 -8.70 5.58 -8.07
CA MET A 480 -8.48 5.05 -6.72
C MET A 480 -7.83 6.04 -5.75
N ASN A 481 -7.27 7.16 -6.24
CA ASN A 481 -6.84 8.35 -5.48
C ASN A 481 -6.20 8.05 -4.11
N ARG A 482 -5.10 7.30 -4.13
CA ARG A 482 -4.29 7.00 -2.94
C ARG A 482 -2.80 7.28 -3.17
N PRO A 483 -2.38 8.55 -3.31
CA PRO A 483 -0.98 8.91 -3.52
C PRO A 483 -0.03 8.60 -2.31
N GLY A 484 -0.39 7.69 -1.41
CA GLY A 484 0.35 7.32 -0.20
C GLY A 484 1.12 6.00 -0.28
N LEU A 485 1.29 5.43 -1.48
CA LEU A 485 1.96 4.13 -1.65
C LEU A 485 3.46 4.20 -1.31
N MET A 486 4.18 5.20 -1.83
CA MET A 486 5.64 5.28 -1.63
C MET A 486 6.07 5.34 -0.16
N ILE A 487 5.34 6.08 0.69
CA ILE A 487 5.70 6.23 2.11
C ILE A 487 5.54 4.90 2.85
N SER A 488 4.74 3.98 2.32
CA SER A 488 4.54 2.67 2.93
C SER A 488 5.59 1.64 2.51
N HIS A 489 6.47 1.93 1.55
CA HIS A 489 7.59 1.04 1.24
C HIS A 489 8.70 1.13 2.30
N LEU A 490 9.41 0.03 2.47
CA LEU A 490 10.66 -0.01 3.21
C LEU A 490 11.76 0.62 2.36
N ASP A 491 12.71 1.27 3.04
CA ASP A 491 13.88 1.86 2.40
C ASP A 491 14.74 0.82 1.64
N ASP A 492 15.45 1.24 0.58
CA ASP A 492 16.24 0.36 -0.28
C ASP A 492 17.33 -0.43 0.48
N GLN A 493 17.74 0.03 1.67
CA GLN A 493 18.66 -0.72 2.51
C GLN A 493 18.13 -2.12 2.89
N TYR A 494 16.82 -2.35 2.80
CA TYR A 494 16.19 -3.63 3.10
C TYR A 494 16.16 -4.60 1.91
N ASP A 495 16.55 -4.18 0.70
CA ASP A 495 16.51 -5.00 -0.52
C ASP A 495 17.24 -6.34 -0.37
N ASN A 496 18.40 -6.33 0.28
CA ASN A 496 19.21 -7.55 0.44
C ASN A 496 19.05 -8.18 1.82
N THR A 497 17.88 -8.01 2.44
CA THR A 497 17.57 -8.49 3.79
C THR A 497 16.32 -9.39 3.77
N PRO A 498 16.02 -10.11 4.85
CA PRO A 498 14.76 -10.85 4.96
C PRO A 498 13.49 -10.01 4.76
N ASP A 499 13.58 -8.68 4.83
CA ASP A 499 12.46 -7.73 4.72
C ASP A 499 12.30 -7.09 3.32
N PHE A 500 12.94 -7.66 2.29
CA PHE A 500 12.89 -7.19 0.91
C PHE A 500 11.49 -7.08 0.28
N LEU A 501 10.48 -7.77 0.84
CA LEU A 501 9.19 -7.92 0.19
C LEU A 501 8.43 -6.60 0.01
N MET A 502 8.68 -5.60 0.86
CA MET A 502 8.02 -4.29 0.82
C MET A 502 8.95 -3.14 0.40
N THR A 503 10.06 -3.41 -0.27
CA THR A 503 10.86 -2.34 -0.92
C THR A 503 10.23 -1.95 -2.27
N GLU A 504 10.65 -0.83 -2.85
CA GLU A 504 10.10 -0.31 -4.12
C GLU A 504 10.37 -1.26 -5.30
N ALA A 505 11.54 -1.93 -5.31
CA ALA A 505 12.01 -2.65 -6.47
C ALA A 505 11.90 -4.18 -6.32
N TYR A 506 11.25 -4.82 -7.29
CA TYR A 506 11.24 -6.27 -7.39
C TYR A 506 12.59 -6.84 -7.86
N HIS A 507 13.10 -7.83 -7.13
CA HIS A 507 14.25 -8.63 -7.60
C HIS A 507 13.92 -9.46 -8.83
N LYS A 508 14.63 -9.18 -9.92
CA LYS A 508 14.52 -9.92 -11.18
C LYS A 508 15.49 -11.10 -11.21
N GLY A 509 15.13 -12.15 -11.94
CA GLY A 509 16.00 -13.31 -12.15
C GLY A 509 16.20 -14.22 -10.94
N LYS A 510 15.45 -14.00 -9.86
CA LYS A 510 15.49 -14.82 -8.65
C LYS A 510 14.08 -15.24 -8.25
N THR A 511 13.91 -16.52 -7.94
CA THR A 511 12.68 -17.05 -7.35
C THR A 511 12.55 -16.58 -5.92
N LEU A 512 11.32 -16.58 -5.39
CA LEU A 512 11.07 -16.21 -4.01
C LEU A 512 11.82 -17.12 -3.03
N GLU A 513 11.94 -18.42 -3.33
CA GLU A 513 12.72 -19.37 -2.51
C GLU A 513 14.21 -19.05 -2.51
N GLN A 514 14.79 -18.65 -3.65
CA GLN A 514 16.20 -18.26 -3.72
C GLN A 514 16.50 -17.02 -2.89
N LEU A 515 15.61 -16.02 -2.91
CA LEU A 515 15.73 -14.82 -2.08
C LEU A 515 15.66 -15.16 -0.60
N VAL A 516 14.63 -15.93 -0.21
CA VAL A 516 14.44 -16.38 1.18
C VAL A 516 15.60 -17.26 1.65
N GLU A 517 16.15 -18.12 0.80
CA GLU A 517 17.32 -18.93 1.16
C GLU A 517 18.55 -18.05 1.40
N ALA A 518 18.84 -17.14 0.46
CA ALA A 518 20.01 -16.27 0.53
C ALA A 518 19.96 -15.33 1.74
N TYR A 519 18.85 -14.63 1.96
CA TYR A 519 18.83 -13.60 3.01
C TYR A 519 18.72 -14.19 4.43
N TYR A 520 18.19 -15.41 4.57
CA TYR A 520 18.19 -16.11 5.85
C TYR A 520 19.50 -16.85 6.15
N SER A 521 20.41 -17.04 5.19
CA SER A 521 21.72 -17.64 5.47
C SER A 521 22.63 -16.72 6.30
N ASP A 522 22.35 -15.42 6.26
CA ASP A 522 23.21 -14.38 6.83
C ASP A 522 22.76 -13.93 8.23
N ILE A 523 21.66 -14.50 8.74
CA ILE A 523 21.11 -14.17 10.06
C ILE A 523 21.01 -15.42 10.95
N PRO A 524 20.93 -15.25 12.29
CA PRO A 524 20.70 -16.38 13.18
C PRO A 524 19.38 -17.10 12.87
N VAL A 525 19.37 -18.43 13.05
CA VAL A 525 18.15 -19.22 12.89
C VAL A 525 17.10 -18.75 13.89
N LEU A 526 15.95 -18.34 13.36
CA LEU A 526 14.84 -17.83 14.14
C LEU A 526 13.91 -18.97 14.53
N HIS A 527 13.61 -19.10 15.81
CA HIS A 527 12.72 -20.15 16.33
C HIS A 527 11.44 -19.54 16.91
N TYR A 528 10.32 -20.25 16.78
CA TYR A 528 9.07 -19.89 17.42
C TYR A 528 8.30 -21.14 17.83
N ASN A 529 7.48 -21.02 18.87
CA ASN A 529 6.70 -22.16 19.35
C ASN A 529 5.35 -22.20 18.66
N ASN A 530 4.97 -23.35 18.10
CA ASN A 530 3.65 -23.60 17.53
C ASN A 530 2.84 -24.65 18.31
N THR A 531 1.53 -24.44 18.40
CA THR A 531 0.58 -25.35 19.04
C THR A 531 0.06 -26.32 17.99
N VAL A 532 0.58 -27.56 18.00
CA VAL A 532 0.12 -28.61 17.10
C VAL A 532 -1.05 -29.34 17.76
N SER A 533 -2.28 -28.90 17.44
CA SER A 533 -3.59 -29.42 17.90
C SER A 533 -4.22 -28.76 19.13
N SER A 534 -5.51 -28.39 18.98
CA SER A 534 -6.39 -27.90 20.04
C SER A 534 -6.69 -28.94 21.13
N SER A 535 -6.39 -30.23 20.90
CA SER A 535 -6.72 -31.34 21.81
C SER A 535 -5.59 -31.73 22.77
N ASN A 536 -4.33 -31.45 22.43
CA ASN A 536 -3.16 -31.68 23.27
C ASN A 536 -2.27 -30.44 23.15
N LYS A 537 -2.15 -29.63 24.22
CA LYS A 537 -1.34 -28.41 24.29
C LYS A 537 0.18 -28.67 24.21
N THR A 538 0.64 -29.50 23.29
CA THR A 538 2.05 -29.72 23.01
C THR A 538 2.56 -28.61 22.10
N MET A 539 3.46 -27.79 22.66
CA MET A 539 4.20 -26.79 21.92
C MET A 539 5.32 -27.49 21.16
N ILE A 540 5.43 -27.23 19.85
CA ILE A 540 6.51 -27.69 19.00
C ILE A 540 7.30 -26.46 18.55
N GLU A 541 8.60 -26.48 18.74
CA GLU A 541 9.49 -25.44 18.22
C GLU A 541 9.64 -25.58 16.70
N MET A 542 9.46 -24.48 15.99
CA MET A 542 9.51 -24.38 14.53
C MET A 542 10.55 -23.35 14.13
N THR A 543 11.18 -23.53 12.97
CA THR A 543 12.07 -22.53 12.37
C THR A 543 11.25 -21.54 11.54
N TYR A 544 11.50 -20.25 11.73
CA TYR A 544 10.91 -19.18 10.94
C TYR A 544 11.75 -18.89 9.70
N LYS A 545 11.15 -19.08 8.52
CA LYS A 545 11.73 -18.75 7.21
C LYS A 545 10.59 -18.48 6.24
N SER A 546 10.45 -17.22 5.83
CA SER A 546 9.30 -16.73 5.06
C SER A 546 9.71 -15.57 4.15
N PRO A 547 9.05 -15.41 2.99
CA PRO A 547 9.19 -14.19 2.19
C PRO A 547 8.65 -12.94 2.90
N ILE A 548 7.70 -13.10 3.83
CA ILE A 548 7.27 -12.01 4.71
C ILE A 548 8.31 -11.92 5.83
N GLY A 549 9.20 -10.93 5.77
CA GLY A 549 10.31 -10.80 6.72
C GLY A 549 9.88 -10.54 8.17
N PRO A 550 10.81 -10.72 9.14
CA PRO A 550 10.49 -10.49 10.55
C PRO A 550 10.20 -9.01 10.86
N GLY A 551 10.76 -8.06 10.15
CA GLY A 551 10.43 -6.64 10.28
C GLY A 551 9.03 -6.32 9.74
N ILE A 552 8.67 -6.85 8.58
CA ILE A 552 7.32 -6.72 8.02
C ILE A 552 6.28 -7.34 8.96
N LEU A 553 6.55 -8.54 9.50
CA LEU A 553 5.70 -9.13 10.53
C LEU A 553 5.60 -8.25 11.78
N ARG A 554 6.67 -7.55 12.14
CA ARG A 554 6.67 -6.67 13.30
C ARG A 554 5.75 -5.47 13.08
N ILE A 555 5.75 -4.90 11.88
CA ILE A 555 4.82 -3.83 11.49
C ILE A 555 3.37 -4.32 11.58
N LEU A 556 3.07 -5.50 11.00
CA LEU A 556 1.73 -6.09 11.06
C LEU A 556 1.29 -6.34 12.51
N ASP A 557 2.19 -6.84 13.36
CA ASP A 557 1.94 -7.02 14.79
C ASP A 557 1.64 -5.69 15.50
N SER A 558 2.43 -4.64 15.22
CA SER A 558 2.23 -3.31 15.80
C SER A 558 0.89 -2.70 15.44
N ILE A 559 0.41 -2.85 14.20
CA ILE A 559 -0.91 -2.32 13.83
C ILE A 559 -2.07 -3.16 14.38
N GLY A 560 -1.82 -4.40 14.79
CA GLY A 560 -2.76 -5.24 15.54
C GLY A 560 -3.04 -6.63 14.95
N TYR A 561 -2.29 -7.07 13.93
CA TYR A 561 -2.39 -8.46 13.47
C TYR A 561 -1.74 -9.44 14.44
N SER A 562 -2.29 -10.64 14.53
CA SER A 562 -1.63 -11.73 15.25
C SER A 562 -0.70 -12.48 14.30
N THR A 563 0.59 -12.52 14.62
CA THR A 563 1.60 -13.21 13.81
C THR A 563 2.17 -14.43 14.53
N VAL A 564 2.87 -15.31 13.81
CA VAL A 564 3.53 -16.47 14.42
C VAL A 564 4.65 -16.09 15.41
N LEU A 565 5.23 -14.90 15.29
CA LEU A 565 6.33 -14.41 16.13
C LEU A 565 5.87 -13.67 17.39
N THR A 566 4.64 -13.15 17.46
CA THR A 566 4.10 -12.53 18.69
C THR A 566 2.93 -13.30 19.29
N ARG A 567 2.04 -13.84 18.45
CA ARG A 567 0.82 -14.57 18.85
C ARG A 567 -0.09 -13.79 19.80
N THR A 568 -0.33 -12.53 19.48
CA THR A 568 -1.34 -11.71 20.16
C THR A 568 -2.73 -12.32 20.02
N ASN A 569 -3.54 -12.15 21.05
CA ASN A 569 -4.98 -12.34 20.96
C ASN A 569 -5.63 -11.01 20.57
N TYR A 570 -6.29 -11.02 19.40
CA TYR A 570 -6.92 -9.87 18.77
C TYR A 570 -7.81 -9.00 19.67
N THR A 571 -8.39 -9.54 20.74
CA THR A 571 -9.37 -8.82 21.57
C THR A 571 -8.88 -8.48 22.98
N THR A 572 -7.78 -9.06 23.45
CA THR A 572 -7.32 -8.86 24.84
C THR A 572 -5.99 -8.12 24.95
N ASP A 573 -5.18 -8.17 23.90
CA ASP A 573 -3.80 -7.66 23.94
C ASP A 573 -3.72 -6.28 23.28
N GLY A 574 -4.81 -5.51 23.41
CA GLY A 574 -5.18 -4.34 22.62
C GLY A 574 -4.10 -3.28 22.40
N ASN A 575 -4.32 -2.45 21.38
CA ASN A 575 -3.42 -1.36 21.03
C ASN A 575 -3.42 -0.29 22.14
N VAL A 576 -2.24 0.26 22.44
CA VAL A 576 -2.11 1.38 23.40
C VAL A 576 -2.95 2.55 22.90
N LYS A 577 -3.97 2.98 23.64
CA LYS A 577 -4.84 4.07 23.19
C LYS A 577 -4.11 5.40 23.17
N THR A 578 -4.17 6.11 22.05
CA THR A 578 -3.67 7.49 21.95
C THR A 578 -4.73 8.46 22.51
N PRO A 579 -4.37 9.36 23.43
CA PRO A 579 -5.27 10.44 23.82
C PRO A 579 -5.37 11.47 22.68
N LYS A 580 -6.59 11.80 22.24
CA LYS A 580 -6.85 12.86 21.26
C LYS A 580 -7.72 13.96 21.87
N SER A 581 -7.35 15.21 21.61
CA SER A 581 -8.18 16.38 21.90
C SER A 581 -9.35 16.44 20.92
N ARG A 582 -10.52 16.91 21.37
CA ARG A 582 -11.66 17.14 20.45
C ARG A 582 -11.25 18.17 19.40
N SER A 583 -11.46 17.83 18.12
CA SER A 583 -11.27 18.81 17.04
C SER A 583 -12.35 19.89 17.16
N ILE A 584 -12.00 21.09 16.69
CA ILE A 584 -12.94 22.22 16.54
C ILE A 584 -13.82 22.00 15.29
N CYS A 585 -13.34 21.17 14.36
CA CYS A 585 -14.09 20.73 13.21
C CYS A 585 -15.16 19.74 13.67
N ASP A 586 -16.41 19.99 13.28
CA ASP A 586 -17.59 19.35 13.83
C ASP A 586 -17.53 17.82 13.64
N ASP A 587 -17.18 17.07 14.71
CA ASP A 587 -17.23 15.60 14.79
C ASP A 587 -18.68 15.06 14.71
N SER A 588 -19.67 15.92 14.42
CA SER A 588 -21.10 15.65 14.40
C SER A 588 -21.56 14.71 13.28
N ASN A 589 -20.68 14.35 12.34
CA ASN A 589 -20.92 13.25 11.40
C ASN A 589 -20.83 11.85 12.03
N THR A 590 -20.53 11.74 13.33
CA THR A 590 -20.84 10.54 14.11
C THR A 590 -22.31 10.53 14.55
N SER A 591 -23.23 10.51 13.59
CA SER A 591 -24.65 10.27 13.87
C SER A 591 -24.91 8.78 14.21
N HIS A 592 -24.31 8.29 15.30
CA HIS A 592 -25.00 7.33 16.16
C HIS A 592 -25.78 8.14 17.18
N GLY A 593 -26.91 8.68 16.72
CA GLY A 593 -27.99 9.13 17.59
C GLY A 593 -28.60 7.95 18.34
N LEU A 594 -27.87 7.36 19.28
CA LEU A 594 -28.49 6.76 20.45
C LEU A 594 -29.07 7.94 21.23
N LYS A 595 -30.32 8.27 20.91
CA LYS A 595 -31.17 9.05 21.80
C LYS A 595 -31.01 8.42 23.19
N THR A 596 -30.39 9.15 24.09
CA THR A 596 -30.43 8.83 25.51
C THR A 596 -31.90 8.83 25.90
N SER A 597 -32.46 7.62 26.03
CA SER A 597 -33.77 7.47 26.66
C SER A 597 -33.69 8.12 28.03
N PRO A 598 -34.66 8.99 28.40
CA PRO A 598 -34.64 9.63 29.69
C PRO A 598 -34.71 8.55 30.77
N THR A 599 -33.74 8.58 31.68
CA THR A 599 -33.69 7.77 32.89
C THR A 599 -35.04 7.84 33.61
N PRO A 600 -35.73 6.70 33.86
CA PRO A 600 -36.93 6.73 34.67
C PRO A 600 -36.50 6.98 36.12
N THR A 601 -36.89 8.14 36.63
CA THR A 601 -36.80 8.49 38.04
C THR A 601 -37.46 7.39 38.87
N SER A 602 -36.72 6.81 39.81
CA SER A 602 -37.28 5.86 40.76
C SER A 602 -38.19 6.59 41.75
N GLN A 603 -39.50 6.48 41.53
CA GLN A 603 -40.48 6.56 42.60
C GLN A 603 -41.37 5.32 42.51
N GLY A 604 -41.22 4.44 43.49
CA GLY A 604 -41.96 3.20 43.56
C GLY A 604 -43.45 3.41 43.84
N ILE A 605 -44.26 2.44 43.41
CA ILE A 605 -45.43 1.93 44.11
C ILE A 605 -45.74 0.51 43.55
N LYS A 606 -45.72 -0.44 44.50
CA LYS A 606 -46.39 -1.73 44.64
C LYS A 606 -47.09 -2.44 43.46
N ALA A 607 -46.86 -3.76 43.44
CA ALA A 607 -47.49 -4.80 42.65
C ALA A 607 -49.03 -4.86 42.74
N VAL A 608 -49.69 -5.18 41.62
CA VAL A 608 -50.94 -5.98 41.51
C VAL A 608 -51.05 -6.62 40.09
N ASP A 609 -51.31 -7.93 40.10
CA ASP A 609 -51.98 -8.88 39.18
C ASP A 609 -51.75 -9.01 37.66
N GLN A 610 -51.66 -10.30 37.30
CA GLN A 610 -51.98 -10.95 36.03
C GLN A 610 -53.46 -10.74 35.66
N ASP A 611 -53.76 -10.16 34.50
CA ASP A 611 -54.64 -10.76 33.48
C ASP A 611 -54.83 -9.85 32.24
N SER A 612 -54.99 -10.50 31.09
CA SER A 612 -55.62 -10.04 29.84
C SER A 612 -54.78 -9.45 28.68
N MET A 613 -54.98 -10.14 27.53
CA MET A 613 -54.97 -9.69 26.11
C MET A 613 -53.63 -9.25 25.50
N ALA A 614 -52.98 -9.98 24.58
CA ALA A 614 -53.42 -10.52 23.28
C ALA A 614 -53.99 -9.45 22.33
N GLU A 615 -53.51 -9.45 21.08
CA GLU A 615 -53.85 -8.57 19.94
C GLU A 615 -53.11 -7.20 19.91
N TYR A 616 -52.55 -6.69 18.81
CA TYR A 616 -52.68 -6.96 17.38
C TYR A 616 -51.37 -6.53 16.69
N PHE A 617 -50.86 -7.38 15.77
CA PHE A 617 -49.89 -7.03 14.74
C PHE A 617 -50.56 -6.13 13.69
N HIS A 618 -49.84 -5.10 13.23
CA HIS A 618 -49.81 -4.75 11.81
C HIS A 618 -48.46 -4.15 11.43
#